data_AF-A0A2N9ZZ42-F1
#
_entry.id   AF-A0A2N9ZZ42-F1
#
_cell.length_a   1.000
_cell.length_b   1.000
_cell.length_c   1.000
_cell.angle_alpha   90.00
_cell.angle_beta   90.00
_cell.angle_gamma   90.00
#
_symmetry.space_group_name_H-M   'P 1'
#
loop_
_entity.id
_entity.type
_entity.pdbx_description
1 polymer ?
#
loop_
_entity_poly.entity_id
_entity_poly.type
_entity_poly.pdbx_seq_one_letter_code
_entity_poly.pdbx_strand_id
1 'polypeptide(L)'
;MSIELLKKMTGEEDTQLLMLLQTRATNLILSETNRTSLTPALSRLIPEVAIELHNRSGAEGEHSRTEGGIAVVYGENGLSTGLLQRIRMHRLARVAGHVFEAE
;
A
#
# COMPACT_ATOMS: atom_id res chain seq x y z
N MET A 1 -0.78 -13.44 -4.98
CA MET A 1 -0.23 -13.50 -3.61
C MET A 1 -1.15 -14.38 -2.76
N SER A 2 -0.63 -15.23 -1.87
CA SER A 2 -1.47 -16.12 -1.06
C SER A 2 -2.00 -15.36 0.17
N ILE A 3 -3.32 -15.42 0.38
CA ILE A 3 -3.99 -14.86 1.56
C ILE A 3 -3.46 -15.50 2.86
N GLU A 4 -2.96 -16.74 2.79
CA GLU A 4 -2.34 -17.42 3.94
C GLU A 4 -1.10 -16.68 4.48
N LEU A 5 -0.36 -15.98 3.61
CA LEU A 5 0.77 -15.16 4.06
C LEU A 5 0.27 -13.98 4.89
N LEU A 6 -0.78 -13.30 4.42
CA LEU A 6 -1.39 -12.18 5.15
C LEU A 6 -1.92 -12.64 6.51
N LYS A 7 -2.65 -13.77 6.56
CA LYS A 7 -3.10 -14.39 7.82
C LYS A 7 -1.97 -14.55 8.83
N LYS A 8 -0.85 -15.13 8.39
CA LYS A 8 0.32 -15.33 9.26
C LYS A 8 0.96 -14.04 9.74
N MET A 9 0.93 -12.97 8.93
CA MET A 9 1.60 -11.70 9.26
C MET A 9 0.72 -10.78 10.11
N THR A 10 -0.59 -10.77 9.90
CA THR A 10 -1.54 -9.93 10.65
C THR A 10 -2.11 -10.63 11.87
N GLY A 11 -2.11 -11.97 11.91
CA GLY A 11 -2.83 -12.77 12.91
C GLY A 11 -4.35 -12.75 12.73
N GLU A 12 -4.83 -12.19 11.62
CA GLU A 12 -6.25 -12.07 11.30
C GLU A 12 -6.75 -13.33 10.57
N GLU A 13 -7.90 -13.86 10.98
CA GLU A 13 -8.49 -15.06 10.37
C GLU A 13 -9.63 -14.73 9.42
N ASP A 14 -10.20 -13.52 9.53
CA ASP A 14 -11.22 -13.03 8.60
C ASP A 14 -10.65 -12.90 7.18
N THR A 15 -10.99 -13.91 6.38
CA THR A 15 -10.51 -14.03 5.00
C THR A 15 -11.15 -12.97 4.11
N GLN A 16 -12.38 -12.53 4.40
CA GLN A 16 -13.06 -11.50 3.61
C GLN A 16 -12.39 -10.14 3.83
N LEU A 17 -12.07 -9.81 5.08
CA LEU A 17 -11.31 -8.60 5.41
C LEU A 17 -9.95 -8.60 4.71
N LEU A 18 -9.21 -9.71 4.76
CA LEU A 18 -7.91 -9.83 4.11
C LEU A 18 -7.99 -9.68 2.57
N MET A 19 -9.03 -10.25 1.94
CA MET A 19 -9.27 -10.06 0.51
C MET A 19 -9.59 -8.60 0.16
N LEU A 20 -10.38 -7.92 1.00
CA LEU A 20 -10.70 -6.50 0.84
C LEU A 20 -9.44 -5.64 0.96
N LEU A 21 -8.61 -5.89 1.97
CA LEU A 21 -7.34 -5.18 2.18
C LEU A 21 -6.38 -5.41 1.02
N GLN A 22 -6.28 -6.64 0.52
CA GLN A 22 -5.46 -6.96 -0.65
C GLN A 22 -5.93 -6.22 -1.91
N THR A 23 -7.25 -6.15 -2.13
CA THR A 23 -7.85 -5.43 -3.26
C THR A 23 -7.58 -3.92 -3.14
N ARG A 24 -7.79 -3.37 -1.94
CA ARG A 24 -7.50 -1.96 -1.65
C ARG A 24 -6.02 -1.62 -1.84
N ALA A 25 -5.12 -2.46 -1.34
CA ALA A 25 -3.67 -2.32 -1.50
C ALA A 25 -3.27 -2.30 -2.99
N THR A 26 -3.85 -3.21 -3.78
CA THR A 26 -3.60 -3.29 -5.22
C THR A 26 -4.04 -2.00 -5.93
N ASN A 27 -5.26 -1.54 -5.66
CA ASN A 27 -5.80 -0.33 -6.28
C ASN A 27 -4.99 0.91 -5.90
N LEU A 28 -4.56 1.00 -4.64
CA LEU A 28 -3.73 2.10 -4.14
C LEU A 28 -2.40 2.13 -4.89
N ILE A 29 -1.70 0.99 -5.00
CA ILE A 29 -0.43 0.91 -5.75
C ILE A 29 -0.61 1.34 -7.20
N LEU A 30 -1.64 0.86 -7.90
CA LEU A 30 -1.92 1.24 -9.29
C LEU A 30 -2.18 2.75 -9.42
N SER A 31 -2.99 3.31 -8.52
CA SER A 31 -3.30 4.75 -8.52
C SER A 31 -2.07 5.63 -8.26
N GLU A 32 -1.22 5.26 -7.29
CA GLU A 32 -0.03 6.04 -6.94
C GLU A 32 1.08 5.92 -7.99
N THR A 33 1.09 4.83 -8.77
CA THR A 33 2.08 4.58 -9.82
C THR A 33 1.63 5.03 -11.22
N ASN A 34 0.39 5.49 -11.36
CA ASN A 34 -0.24 5.77 -12.65
C ASN A 34 -0.23 4.56 -13.61
N ARG A 35 -0.38 3.34 -13.10
CA ARG A 35 -0.32 2.11 -13.91
C ARG A 35 -1.67 1.43 -13.99
N THR A 36 -1.87 0.69 -15.07
CA THR A 36 -3.06 -0.16 -15.25
C THR A 36 -2.81 -1.60 -14.82
N SER A 37 -1.53 -2.01 -14.76
CA SER A 37 -1.13 -3.37 -14.41
C SER A 37 -0.03 -3.39 -13.34
N LEU A 38 0.00 -4.48 -12.58
CA LEU A 38 1.02 -4.69 -11.56
C LEU A 38 2.27 -5.32 -12.18
N THR A 39 3.39 -4.62 -12.09
CA THR A 39 4.69 -5.21 -12.41
C THR A 39 5.10 -6.24 -11.34
N PRO A 40 6.04 -7.16 -11.63
CA PRO A 40 6.56 -8.09 -10.64
C PRO A 40 7.16 -7.41 -9.40
N ALA A 41 7.75 -6.22 -9.57
CA ALA A 41 8.28 -5.42 -8.46
C ALA A 41 7.15 -4.88 -7.57
N LEU A 42 6.09 -4.33 -8.18
CA LEU A 42 4.93 -3.79 -7.46
C LEU A 42 4.12 -4.87 -6.74
N SER A 43 4.05 -6.07 -7.32
CA SER A 43 3.38 -7.22 -6.70
C SER A 43 3.99 -7.61 -5.35
N ARG A 44 5.28 -7.32 -5.14
CA ARG A 44 5.97 -7.57 -3.86
C ARG A 44 5.62 -6.56 -2.77
N LEU A 45 5.10 -5.39 -3.13
CA LEU A 45 4.73 -4.34 -2.18
C LEU A 45 3.29 -4.51 -1.63
N ILE A 46 2.45 -5.32 -2.29
CA ILE A 46 1.06 -5.54 -1.86
C ILE A 46 0.96 -6.03 -0.40
N PRO A 47 1.77 -6.99 0.10
CA PRO A 47 1.67 -7.43 1.49
C PRO A 47 2.01 -6.30 2.46
N GLU A 48 3.06 -5.53 2.17
CA GLU A 48 3.48 -4.40 3.01
C GLU A 48 2.37 -3.35 3.13
N VAL A 49 1.74 -3.00 2.00
CA VAL A 49 0.61 -2.05 1.96
C VAL A 49 -0.61 -2.62 2.69
N ALA A 50 -0.94 -3.89 2.48
CA ALA A 50 -2.09 -4.52 3.14
C ALA A 50 -1.92 -4.58 4.66
N ILE A 51 -0.71 -4.88 5.15
CA ILE A 51 -0.39 -4.91 6.58
C ILE A 51 -0.47 -3.52 7.19
N GLU A 52 0.05 -2.49 6.51
CA GLU A 52 -0.03 -1.13 7.03
C GLU A 52 -1.48 -0.63 7.10
N LEU A 53 -2.29 -0.90 6.07
CA LEU A 53 -3.72 -0.61 6.08
C LEU A 53 -4.46 -1.37 7.19
N HIS A 54 -4.10 -2.63 7.43
CA HIS A 54 -4.64 -3.42 8.53
C HIS A 54 -4.30 -2.79 9.89
N ASN A 55 -3.02 -2.50 10.14
CA ASN A 55 -2.57 -1.92 11.41
C ASN A 55 -3.16 -0.53 11.69
N ARG A 56 -3.55 0.18 10.63
CA ARG A 56 -4.23 1.48 10.69
C ARG A 56 -5.72 1.39 10.97
N SER A 57 -6.34 0.22 10.79
CA SER A 57 -7.76 -0.01 11.07
C SER A 57 -7.97 0.06 12.58
N GLY A 58 -8.35 1.25 13.07
CA GLY A 58 -8.46 1.56 14.50
C GLY A 58 -7.73 2.83 14.95
N ALA A 59 -6.89 3.41 14.08
CA ALA A 59 -6.21 4.70 14.33
C ALA A 59 -6.68 5.78 13.34
N GLU A 60 -7.84 5.62 12.72
CA GLU A 60 -8.35 6.51 11.68
C GLU A 60 -8.38 7.98 12.15
N GLY A 61 -7.67 8.87 11.44
CA GLY A 61 -7.52 10.28 11.84
C GLY A 61 -6.19 10.64 12.50
N GLU A 62 -5.36 9.67 12.88
CA GLU A 62 -4.00 9.94 13.35
C GLU A 62 -3.09 10.33 12.16
N HIS A 63 -2.57 11.56 12.17
CA HIS A 63 -1.64 12.06 11.16
C HIS A 63 -0.20 11.58 11.40
N SER A 64 0.19 11.40 12.66
CA SER A 64 1.53 10.94 13.02
C SER A 64 1.54 10.28 14.39
N ARG A 65 2.37 9.25 14.54
CA ARG A 65 2.61 8.54 15.81
C ARG A 65 4.09 8.61 16.17
N THR A 66 4.40 8.90 17.43
CA THR A 66 5.79 8.92 17.92
C THR A 66 5.92 8.01 19.12
N GLU A 67 6.74 6.96 19.00
CA GLU A 67 7.00 5.99 20.07
C GLU A 67 8.48 5.58 20.06
N GLY A 68 9.08 5.44 21.24
CA GLY A 68 10.47 4.98 21.36
C GLY A 68 11.51 5.86 20.66
N GLY A 69 11.23 7.15 20.46
CA GLY A 69 12.09 8.08 19.74
C GLY A 69 11.99 7.99 18.21
N ILE A 70 11.08 7.16 17.68
CA ILE A 70 10.79 7.02 16.25
C ILE A 70 9.45 7.68 15.96
N ALA A 71 9.41 8.56 14.97
CA ALA A 71 8.19 9.18 14.48
C ALA A 71 7.80 8.61 13.11
N VAL A 72 6.55 8.19 12.98
CA VAL A 72 5.94 7.77 11.71
C VAL A 72 4.90 8.80 11.34
N VAL A 73 5.02 9.35 10.12
CA VAL A 73 4.04 10.27 9.54
C VAL A 73 3.27 9.53 8.45
N TYR A 74 1.96 9.71 8.45
CA TYR A 74 1.06 9.05 7.52
C TYR A 74 0.52 10.05 6.50
N GLY A 75 0.50 9.65 5.23
CA GLY A 75 -0.15 10.40 4.16
C GLY A 75 -1.67 10.28 4.22
N GLU A 76 -2.36 11.08 3.41
CA GLU A 76 -3.82 11.05 3.26
C GLU A 76 -4.36 9.67 2.83
N ASN A 77 -3.54 8.89 2.15
CA ASN A 77 -3.85 7.53 1.73
C ASN A 77 -3.72 6.49 2.85
N GLY A 78 -3.36 6.91 4.06
CA GLY A 78 -3.21 6.06 5.24
C GLY A 78 -1.90 5.28 5.30
N LEU A 79 -0.96 5.52 4.39
CA LEU A 79 0.36 4.87 4.40
C LEU A 79 1.43 5.76 5.00
N SER A 80 2.45 5.17 5.60
CA SER A 80 3.66 5.87 6.01
C SER A 80 4.31 6.55 4.81
N THR A 81 4.90 7.72 5.05
CA THR A 81 5.62 8.47 4.02
C THR A 81 6.74 7.65 3.36
N GLY A 82 7.40 6.79 4.13
CA GLY A 82 8.44 5.88 3.64
C GLY A 82 7.91 4.82 2.66
N LEU A 83 6.82 4.12 3.01
CA LEU A 83 6.23 3.12 2.11
C LEU A 83 5.66 3.80 0.85
N LEU A 84 4.98 4.93 1.03
CA LEU A 84 4.44 5.71 -0.07
C LEU A 84 5.54 6.16 -1.06
N GLN A 85 6.68 6.59 -0.55
CA GLN A 85 7.82 6.97 -1.39
C GLN A 85 8.35 5.78 -2.19
N ARG A 86 8.46 4.59 -1.57
CA ARG A 86 8.88 3.36 -2.27
C ARG A 86 7.93 2.99 -3.41
N ILE A 87 6.62 3.13 -3.22
CA ILE A 87 5.63 2.92 -4.28
C ILE A 87 5.84 3.95 -5.40
N ARG A 88 5.97 5.23 -5.05
CA ARG A 88 6.10 6.34 -6.02
C ARG A 88 7.39 6.29 -6.84
N MET A 89 8.44 5.59 -6.40
CA MET A 89 9.63 5.34 -7.23
C MET A 89 9.32 4.53 -8.50
N HIS A 90 8.22 3.78 -8.51
CA HIS A 90 7.75 3.02 -9.68
C HIS A 90 6.72 3.78 -10.53
N ARG A 91 6.43 5.04 -10.18
CA ARG A 91 5.42 5.86 -10.85
C ARG A 91 5.87 6.26 -12.25
N LEU A 92 4.98 6.07 -13.22
CA LEU A 92 5.19 6.55 -14.58
C LEU A 92 4.95 8.05 -14.66
N ALA A 93 5.89 8.77 -15.26
CA ALA A 93 5.74 10.20 -15.53
C ALA A 93 4.59 10.45 -16.50
N ARG A 94 3.89 11.57 -16.32
CA ARG A 94 2.90 12.06 -17.28
C ARG A 94 3.57 13.02 -18.24
N VAL A 95 3.37 12.82 -19.54
CA VAL A 95 3.83 13.74 -20.59
C VAL A 95 2.59 14.24 -21.31
N ALA A 96 2.38 15.56 -21.30
CA ALA A 96 1.19 16.21 -21.86
C ALA A 96 -0.15 15.63 -21.33
N GLY A 97 -0.18 15.20 -20.06
CA GLY A 97 -1.38 14.61 -19.44
C GLY A 97 -1.56 13.11 -19.70
N HIS A 98 -0.76 12.51 -20.56
CA HIS A 98 -0.81 11.08 -20.87
C HIS A 98 0.25 10.29 -20.11
N VAL A 99 -0.06 9.04 -19.77
CA VAL A 99 0.87 8.08 -19.21
C VAL A 99 1.25 7.10 -20.32
N PHE A 100 2.55 6.89 -20.49
CA PHE A 100 3.08 5.91 -21.42
C PHE A 100 3.55 4.70 -20.63
N GLU A 101 2.72 3.67 -20.59
CA GLU A 101 3.07 2.37 -20.02
C GLU A 101 3.66 1.53 -21.16
N ALA A 102 4.93 1.11 -21.01
CA ALA A 102 5.51 0.15 -21.92
C ALA A 102 4.83 -1.21 -21.70
N GLU A 103 4.40 -1.84 -22.80
CA GLU A 103 3.79 -3.18 -22.80
C GLU A 103 4.71 -4.24 -22.18
#